data_AF-A0A0N9ULD9-F1
#
_entry.id   AF-A0A0N9ULD9-F1
#
_cell.length_a   1.000
_cell.length_b   1.000
_cell.length_c   1.000
_cell.angle_alpha   90.00
_cell.angle_beta   90.00
_cell.angle_gamma   90.00
#
_symmetry.space_group_name_H-M   'P 1'
#
loop_
_entity.id
_entity.type
_entity.pdbx_description
1 polymer ?
#
loop_
_entity_poly.entity_id
_entity_poly.type
_entity_poly.pdbx_seq_one_letter_code
_entity_poly.pdbx_strand_id
1 'polypeptide(L)'
;MSATVHELGAWRHHLDMGEKGPKRTLSNLMVHLRWLPELGPNIRFNELTGVADWRGVQIEDAQLVDIQMIVEGANFQPRDGDLRKAVARLALNNTYHPIRDYLDGLKWDGTARLDAMLPSLFGTPSREYERTVGSKWMIGAVARVYEPGCKMDNMLV
;
A
#
# COMPACT_ATOMS: atom_id res chain seq x y z
N MET A 1 19.31 6.73 -18.64
CA MET A 1 18.83 6.63 -17.26
C MET A 1 19.90 5.90 -16.47
N SER A 2 20.54 6.59 -15.54
CA SER A 2 21.69 6.07 -14.80
C SER A 2 21.23 4.91 -13.92
N ALA A 3 21.79 3.72 -14.11
CA ALA A 3 21.63 2.63 -13.16
C ALA A 3 22.26 3.10 -11.84
N THR A 4 21.44 3.27 -10.81
CA THR A 4 21.91 3.55 -9.46
C THR A 4 22.67 2.30 -9.00
N VAL A 5 24.01 2.37 -9.02
CA VAL A 5 24.87 1.35 -8.44
C VAL A 5 24.65 1.41 -6.93
N HIS A 6 23.68 0.66 -6.42
CA HIS A 6 23.56 0.41 -4.99
C HIS A 6 24.71 -0.50 -4.59
N GLU A 7 25.72 0.02 -3.88
CA GLU A 7 26.67 -0.84 -3.19
C GLU A 7 25.88 -1.80 -2.29
N LEU A 8 25.92 -3.10 -2.62
CA LEU A 8 25.10 -4.20 -2.06
C LEU A 8 25.32 -4.50 -0.55
N GLY A 9 25.87 -3.54 0.19
CA GLY A 9 26.11 -3.67 1.62
C GLY A 9 26.41 -2.37 2.33
N ALA A 10 26.36 -1.21 1.65
CA ALA A 10 26.68 0.06 2.30
C ALA A 10 25.84 0.25 3.56
N TRP A 11 24.53 0.00 3.51
CA TRP A 11 23.61 0.13 4.65
C TRP A 11 24.02 -0.62 5.93
N ARG A 12 24.92 -1.61 5.85
CA ARG A 12 25.42 -2.36 7.02
C ARG A 12 26.16 -1.48 8.03
N HIS A 13 26.68 -0.31 7.64
CA HIS A 13 27.29 0.63 8.59
C HIS A 13 26.27 1.23 9.59
N HIS A 14 24.97 1.12 9.32
CA HIS A 14 23.92 1.53 10.26
C HIS A 14 23.64 0.49 11.34
N LEU A 15 24.25 -0.70 11.27
CA LEU A 15 24.04 -1.76 12.27
C LEU A 15 24.87 -1.48 13.51
N ASP A 16 24.23 -1.58 14.67
CA ASP A 16 24.94 -1.62 15.95
C ASP A 16 25.57 -3.00 16.14
N MET A 17 26.89 -3.04 16.10
CA MET A 17 27.70 -4.26 16.12
C MET A 17 28.07 -4.66 17.55
N GLY A 18 28.02 -5.95 17.84
CA GLY A 18 28.63 -6.57 19.01
C GLY A 18 29.78 -7.50 18.61
N GLU A 19 30.35 -8.19 19.59
CA GLU A 19 31.50 -9.10 19.38
C GLU A 19 31.22 -10.23 18.38
N LYS A 20 29.96 -10.67 18.27
CA LYS A 20 29.52 -11.79 17.42
C LYS A 20 28.74 -11.34 16.18
N GLY A 21 28.79 -10.05 15.82
CA GLY A 21 28.01 -9.47 14.73
C GLY A 21 26.90 -8.52 15.18
N PRO A 22 25.92 -8.21 14.33
CA PRO A 22 24.87 -7.23 14.65
C PRO A 22 24.06 -7.67 15.87
N LYS A 23 23.88 -6.76 16.84
CA LYS A 23 23.10 -7.04 18.06
C LYS A 23 21.65 -7.33 17.69
N ARG A 24 21.03 -8.32 18.33
CA ARG A 24 19.61 -8.69 18.13
C ARG A 24 18.67 -7.68 18.78
N THR A 25 18.60 -6.49 18.21
CA THR A 25 17.78 -5.37 18.68
C THR A 25 16.72 -5.00 17.64
N LEU A 26 15.63 -4.40 18.09
CA LEU A 26 14.59 -3.87 17.20
C LEU A 26 15.15 -2.84 16.21
N SER A 27 16.11 -2.02 16.65
CA SER A 27 16.78 -1.03 15.78
C SER A 27 17.51 -1.69 14.62
N ASN A 28 18.30 -2.74 14.87
CA ASN A 28 18.98 -3.46 13.80
C ASN A 28 17.98 -4.20 12.90
N LEU A 29 16.93 -4.81 13.46
CA LEU A 29 15.86 -5.41 12.66
C LEU A 29 15.22 -4.39 11.71
N MET A 30 14.94 -3.18 12.19
CA MET A 30 14.40 -2.09 11.35
C MET A 30 15.37 -1.63 10.26
N VAL A 31 16.69 -1.79 10.44
CA VAL A 31 17.70 -1.54 9.40
C VAL A 31 17.61 -2.64 8.34
N HIS A 32 17.59 -3.92 8.75
CA HIS A 32 17.43 -5.04 7.82
C HIS A 32 16.13 -4.93 7.00
N LEU A 33 14.98 -4.74 7.65
CA LEU A 33 13.70 -4.63 6.97
C LEU A 33 13.65 -3.45 5.97
N ARG A 34 14.31 -2.31 6.28
CA ARG A 34 14.32 -1.14 5.39
C ARG A 34 15.18 -1.31 4.15
N TRP A 35 16.35 -1.94 4.30
CA TRP A 35 17.38 -1.91 3.26
C TRP A 35 17.48 -3.21 2.46
N LEU A 36 16.86 -4.29 2.92
CA LEU A 36 16.73 -5.50 2.10
C LEU A 36 15.78 -5.21 0.92
N PRO A 37 16.23 -5.37 -0.35
CA PRO A 37 15.46 -4.96 -1.53
C PRO A 37 14.08 -5.63 -1.64
N GLU A 38 13.97 -6.86 -1.14
CA GLU A 38 12.75 -7.64 -1.16
C GLU A 38 11.71 -7.16 -0.13
N LEU A 39 12.12 -6.39 0.88
CA LEU A 39 11.31 -6.02 2.03
C LEU A 39 10.96 -4.53 2.04
N GLY A 40 11.95 -3.65 2.17
CA GLY A 40 11.76 -2.23 2.48
C GLY A 40 10.67 -1.52 1.68
N PRO A 41 10.80 -1.38 0.35
CA PRO A 41 9.80 -0.72 -0.48
C PRO A 41 8.49 -1.52 -0.61
N ASN A 42 8.52 -2.82 -0.34
CA ASN A 42 7.42 -3.74 -0.60
C ASN A 42 6.53 -4.00 0.62
N ILE A 43 6.98 -3.64 1.83
CA ILE A 43 6.17 -3.68 3.06
C ILE A 43 5.50 -2.32 3.21
N ARG A 44 4.17 -2.29 3.09
CA ARG A 44 3.36 -1.07 3.01
C ARG A 44 2.14 -1.17 3.91
N PHE A 45 1.62 -0.05 4.39
CA PHE A 45 0.34 -0.02 5.11
C PHE A 45 -0.78 0.40 4.16
N ASN A 46 -1.80 -0.44 4.05
CA ASN A 46 -2.95 -0.22 3.20
C ASN A 46 -4.03 0.54 3.97
N GLU A 47 -4.23 1.82 3.66
CA GLU A 47 -5.19 2.69 4.34
C GLU A 47 -6.65 2.26 4.13
N LEU A 48 -6.94 1.55 3.03
CA LEU A 48 -8.31 1.10 2.73
C LEU A 48 -8.71 -0.08 3.63
N THR A 49 -7.81 -1.04 3.81
CA THR A 49 -8.07 -2.27 4.58
C THR A 49 -7.61 -2.16 6.04
N GLY A 50 -6.73 -1.21 6.36
CA GLY A 50 -6.19 -1.00 7.69
C GLY A 50 -5.12 -2.02 8.12
N VAL A 51 -4.53 -2.74 7.17
CA VAL A 51 -3.54 -3.81 7.43
C VAL A 51 -2.22 -3.55 6.70
N ALA A 52 -1.18 -4.27 7.11
CA ALA A 52 0.12 -4.26 6.44
C ALA A 52 0.12 -5.26 5.29
N ASP A 53 0.62 -4.84 4.13
CA ASP A 53 0.75 -5.63 2.92
C ASP A 53 2.23 -5.80 2.58
N TRP A 54 2.62 -6.98 2.10
CA TRP A 54 3.91 -7.27 1.49
C TRP A 54 3.70 -7.68 0.04
N ARG A 55 4.28 -6.91 -0.90
CA ARG A 55 4.10 -7.11 -2.35
C ARG A 55 2.62 -7.10 -2.77
N GLY A 56 1.80 -6.29 -2.09
CA GLY A 56 0.37 -6.15 -2.36
C GLY A 56 -0.50 -7.28 -1.80
N VAL A 57 0.06 -8.19 -1.00
CA VAL A 57 -0.67 -9.24 -0.29
C VAL A 57 -0.64 -8.95 1.19
N GLN A 58 -1.78 -9.10 1.87
CA GLN A 58 -1.86 -8.92 3.33
C GLN A 58 -0.84 -9.81 4.05
N ILE A 59 -0.14 -9.22 5.01
CA ILE A 59 0.82 -9.94 5.84
C ILE A 59 0.06 -10.72 6.91
N GLU A 60 0.04 -12.04 6.75
CA GLU A 60 -0.39 -13.00 7.76
C GLU A 60 0.82 -13.76 8.33
N ASP A 61 0.58 -14.76 9.18
CA ASP A 61 1.65 -15.54 9.81
C ASP A 61 2.55 -16.24 8.78
N ALA A 62 2.00 -16.69 7.65
CA ALA A 62 2.80 -17.29 6.58
C ALA A 62 3.82 -16.30 6.00
N GLN A 63 3.38 -15.07 5.68
CA GLN A 63 4.26 -14.03 5.16
C GLN A 63 5.29 -13.57 6.20
N LEU A 64 4.92 -13.55 7.49
CA LEU A 64 5.88 -13.26 8.56
C LEU A 64 7.02 -14.29 8.61
N VAL A 65 6.72 -15.57 8.41
CA VAL A 65 7.74 -16.63 8.31
C VAL A 65 8.66 -16.38 7.11
N ASP A 66 8.11 -16.06 5.94
CA ASP A 66 8.91 -15.76 4.75
C ASP A 66 9.81 -14.52 4.94
N ILE A 67 9.26 -13.46 5.54
CA ILE A 67 10.02 -12.24 5.89
C ILE A 67 11.13 -12.60 6.88
N GLN A 68 10.86 -13.45 7.87
CA GLN A 68 11.86 -13.92 8.82
C GLN A 68 13.00 -14.66 8.10
N MET A 69 12.67 -15.57 7.19
CA MET A 69 13.67 -16.33 6.40
C MET A 69 14.57 -15.40 5.58
N ILE A 70 14.02 -14.34 4.99
CA ILE A 70 14.80 -13.33 4.26
C ILE A 70 15.77 -12.59 5.19
N VAL A 71 15.30 -12.20 6.38
CA VAL A 71 16.14 -11.51 7.37
C VAL A 71 17.23 -12.44 7.91
N GLU A 72 16.92 -13.71 8.15
CA GLU A 72 17.87 -14.74 8.58
C GLU A 72 18.93 -15.02 7.51
N GLY A 73 18.53 -15.08 6.24
CA GLY A 73 19.45 -15.18 5.09
C GLY A 73 20.40 -13.99 4.98
N ALA A 74 20.06 -12.84 5.58
CA ALA A 74 20.93 -11.68 5.69
C ALA A 74 21.85 -11.71 6.94
N ASN A 75 22.00 -12.87 7.58
CA ASN A 75 22.77 -13.10 8.81
C ASN A 75 22.24 -12.34 10.05
N PHE A 76 20.93 -12.16 10.16
CA PHE A 76 20.29 -11.56 11.32
C PHE A 76 19.12 -12.40 11.83
N GLN A 77 19.13 -12.75 13.11
CA GLN A 77 18.09 -13.59 13.72
C GLN A 77 17.24 -12.75 14.68
N PRO A 78 16.07 -12.26 14.23
CA PRO A 78 15.18 -11.49 15.07
C PRO A 78 14.52 -12.35 16.16
N ARG A 79 14.01 -11.70 17.20
CA ARG A 79 13.05 -12.33 18.12
C ARG A 79 11.67 -12.30 17.48
N ASP A 80 10.89 -13.37 17.61
CA ASP A 80 9.54 -13.45 17.03
C ASP A 80 8.64 -12.25 17.41
N GLY A 81 8.62 -11.90 18.70
CA GLY A 81 7.85 -10.75 19.20
C GLY A 81 8.31 -9.38 18.69
N ASP A 82 9.55 -9.26 18.19
CA ASP A 82 10.07 -8.01 17.62
C ASP A 82 9.75 -7.91 16.12
N LEU A 83 9.64 -9.04 15.41
CA LEU A 83 9.36 -9.06 13.97
C LEU A 83 8.02 -8.42 13.63
N ARG A 84 6.93 -8.87 14.27
CA ARG A 84 5.58 -8.31 14.04
C ARG A 84 5.55 -6.80 14.29
N LYS A 85 6.17 -6.34 15.38
CA LYS A 85 6.24 -4.92 15.73
C LYS A 85 7.02 -4.12 14.70
N ALA A 86 8.16 -4.65 14.25
CA ALA A 86 9.02 -3.99 13.27
C ALA A 86 8.34 -3.89 11.90
N VAL A 87 7.71 -4.97 11.43
CA VAL A 87 6.96 -5.00 10.18
C VAL A 87 5.81 -4.00 10.21
N ALA A 88 5.00 -3.99 11.27
CA ALA A 88 3.91 -3.02 11.43
C ALA A 88 4.43 -1.58 11.46
N ARG A 89 5.52 -1.31 12.18
CA ARG A 89 6.12 0.03 12.24
C ARG A 89 6.68 0.47 10.89
N LEU A 90 7.28 -0.45 10.13
CA LEU A 90 7.78 -0.18 8.78
C LEU A 90 6.64 0.11 7.80
N ALA A 91 5.60 -0.73 7.80
CA ALA A 91 4.42 -0.55 6.96
C ALA A 91 3.81 0.85 7.14
N LEU A 92 3.67 1.32 8.38
CA LEU A 92 3.15 2.66 8.68
C LEU A 92 4.04 3.82 8.18
N ASN A 93 5.33 3.59 7.89
CA ASN A 93 6.17 4.60 7.22
C ASN A 93 5.98 4.61 5.69
N ASN A 94 5.32 3.60 5.14
CA ASN A 94 5.14 3.38 3.72
C ASN A 94 3.64 3.13 3.45
N THR A 95 2.82 4.13 3.76
CA THR A 95 1.36 4.04 3.61
C THR A 95 0.94 4.23 2.15
N TYR A 96 -0.21 3.67 1.80
CA TYR A 96 -0.82 3.86 0.50
C TYR A 96 -2.32 3.60 0.55
N HIS A 97 -3.02 4.14 -0.43
CA HIS A 97 -4.45 3.89 -0.58
C HIS A 97 -4.71 3.36 -2.00
N PRO A 98 -5.00 2.06 -2.19
CA PRO A 98 -5.02 1.43 -3.51
C PRO A 98 -5.96 2.12 -4.51
N ILE A 99 -7.12 2.61 -4.04
CA ILE A 99 -8.07 3.33 -4.91
C ILE A 99 -7.55 4.72 -5.28
N ARG A 100 -6.89 5.46 -4.37
CA ARG A 100 -6.35 6.79 -4.69
C ARG A 100 -5.17 6.65 -5.64
N ASP A 101 -4.25 5.73 -5.34
CA ASP A 101 -3.13 5.39 -6.22
C ASP A 101 -3.60 5.04 -7.64
N TYR A 102 -4.69 4.26 -7.76
CA TYR A 102 -5.31 3.96 -9.05
C TYR A 102 -5.87 5.22 -9.73
N LEU A 103 -6.72 5.98 -9.05
CA LEU A 103 -7.42 7.14 -9.60
C LEU A 103 -6.44 8.28 -9.97
N ASP A 104 -5.44 8.55 -9.13
CA ASP A 104 -4.40 9.56 -9.37
C ASP A 104 -3.48 9.18 -10.54
N GLY A 105 -3.38 7.89 -10.85
CA GLY A 105 -2.64 7.36 -12.00
C GLY A 105 -3.40 7.46 -13.34
N LEU A 106 -4.70 7.74 -13.32
CA LEU A 106 -5.50 7.83 -14.55
C LEU A 106 -5.25 9.14 -15.30
N LYS A 107 -5.31 9.06 -16.63
CA LYS A 107 -5.31 10.23 -17.51
C LYS A 107 -6.67 10.36 -18.18
N TRP A 108 -7.30 11.50 -18.02
CA TRP A 108 -8.56 11.77 -18.72
C TRP A 108 -8.30 11.91 -20.22
N ASP A 109 -9.14 11.24 -21.01
CA ASP A 109 -9.04 11.19 -22.47
C ASP A 109 -9.90 12.24 -23.18
N GLY A 110 -10.47 13.18 -22.44
CA GLY A 110 -11.30 14.27 -22.98
C GLY A 110 -12.75 13.90 -23.29
N THR A 111 -13.16 12.64 -23.13
CA THR A 111 -14.54 12.22 -23.45
C THR A 111 -15.41 12.20 -22.20
N ALA A 112 -16.49 13.00 -22.22
CA ALA A 112 -17.46 13.07 -21.14
C ALA A 112 -18.40 11.85 -21.14
N ARG A 113 -18.04 10.80 -20.38
CA ARG A 113 -18.80 9.54 -20.35
C ARG A 113 -19.80 9.42 -19.19
N LEU A 114 -19.63 10.18 -18.12
CA LEU A 114 -20.40 9.98 -16.89
C LEU A 114 -21.91 10.11 -17.11
N ASP A 115 -22.35 11.09 -17.90
CA ASP A 115 -23.78 11.31 -18.16
C ASP A 115 -24.42 10.13 -18.93
N ALA A 116 -23.65 9.42 -19.74
CA ALA A 116 -24.14 8.27 -20.50
C ALA A 116 -23.95 6.94 -19.76
N MET A 117 -23.32 6.93 -18.58
CA MET A 117 -22.94 5.71 -17.87
C MET A 117 -24.15 4.80 -17.59
N LEU A 118 -25.22 5.32 -16.99
CA LEU A 118 -26.41 4.52 -16.67
C LEU A 118 -27.12 3.98 -17.93
N PRO A 119 -27.42 4.81 -18.96
CA PRO A 119 -28.00 4.29 -20.19
C PRO A 119 -27.12 3.26 -20.90
N SER A 120 -25.80 3.49 -20.97
CA SER A 120 -24.87 2.65 -21.73
C SER A 120 -24.53 1.33 -21.04
N LEU A 121 -24.41 1.33 -19.71
CA LEU A 121 -23.99 0.13 -18.96
C LEU A 121 -25.17 -0.65 -18.39
N PHE A 122 -26.25 0.02 -18.02
CA PHE A 122 -27.39 -0.57 -17.31
C PHE A 122 -28.69 -0.55 -18.12
N GLY A 123 -28.68 -0.01 -19.34
CA GLY A 123 -29.83 0.00 -20.24
C GLY A 123 -30.98 0.91 -19.78
N THR A 124 -30.72 1.88 -18.90
CA THR A 124 -31.73 2.82 -18.44
C THR A 124 -32.17 3.77 -19.55
N PRO A 125 -33.36 4.41 -19.44
CA PRO A 125 -33.71 5.51 -20.31
C PRO A 125 -32.63 6.61 -20.29
N SER A 126 -32.41 7.26 -21.43
CA SER A 126 -31.39 8.32 -21.57
C SER A 126 -31.97 9.72 -21.34
N ARG A 127 -32.79 9.88 -20.29
CA ARG A 127 -33.40 11.18 -19.96
C ARG A 127 -32.49 11.95 -18.99
N GLU A 128 -32.81 13.21 -18.78
CA GLU A 128 -32.03 14.12 -17.92
C GLU A 128 -31.84 13.57 -16.50
N TYR A 129 -32.87 12.91 -15.96
CA TYR A 129 -32.84 12.34 -14.63
C TYR A 129 -31.76 11.25 -14.50
N GLU A 130 -31.76 10.24 -15.36
CA GLU A 130 -30.80 9.14 -15.32
C GLU A 130 -29.37 9.65 -15.57
N ARG A 131 -29.21 10.59 -16.51
CA ARG A 131 -27.91 11.23 -16.78
C ARG A 131 -27.36 11.94 -15.53
N THR A 132 -28.20 12.74 -14.89
CA THR A 132 -27.81 13.54 -13.72
C THR A 132 -27.52 12.66 -12.50
N VAL A 133 -28.38 11.70 -12.20
CA VAL A 133 -28.23 10.82 -11.04
C VAL A 133 -27.03 9.90 -11.21
N GLY A 134 -26.81 9.36 -12.42
CA GLY A 134 -25.64 8.54 -12.73
C GLY A 134 -24.32 9.28 -12.52
N SER A 135 -24.19 10.49 -13.08
CA SER A 135 -23.00 11.32 -12.90
C SER A 135 -22.76 11.69 -11.44
N LYS A 136 -23.81 12.13 -10.72
CA LYS A 136 -23.69 12.48 -9.29
C LYS A 136 -23.30 11.29 -8.42
N TRP A 137 -23.79 10.08 -8.74
CA TRP A 137 -23.43 8.88 -8.01
C TRP A 137 -21.94 8.53 -8.16
N MET A 138 -21.42 8.56 -9.39
CA MET A 138 -19.99 8.33 -9.64
C MET A 138 -19.10 9.38 -8.98
N ILE A 139 -19.47 10.65 -9.09
CA ILE A 139 -18.74 11.76 -8.44
C ILE A 139 -18.74 11.56 -6.92
N GLY A 140 -19.89 11.22 -6.33
CA GLY A 140 -20.00 10.94 -4.89
C GLY A 140 -19.17 9.74 -4.45
N ALA A 141 -19.11 8.68 -5.24
CA ALA A 141 -18.28 7.50 -4.94
C ALA A 141 -16.79 7.86 -4.90
N VAL A 142 -16.30 8.64 -5.87
CA VAL A 142 -14.91 9.14 -5.88
C VAL A 142 -14.67 10.10 -4.71
N ALA A 143 -15.58 11.04 -4.47
CA ALA A 143 -15.47 12.00 -3.38
C ALA A 143 -15.28 11.30 -2.03
N ARG A 144 -16.02 10.22 -1.74
CA ARG A 144 -15.88 9.46 -0.48
C ARG A 144 -14.51 8.82 -0.25
N VAL A 145 -13.77 8.55 -1.32
CA VAL A 145 -12.40 8.00 -1.23
C VAL A 145 -11.40 9.10 -0.85
N TYR A 146 -11.56 10.31 -1.39
CA TYR A 146 -10.67 11.45 -1.14
C TYR A 146 -11.06 12.28 0.10
N GLU A 147 -12.35 12.34 0.42
CA GLU A 147 -12.93 13.04 1.56
C GLU A 147 -13.75 12.06 2.41
N PRO A 148 -13.08 11.21 3.22
CA PRO A 148 -13.77 10.29 4.11
C PRO A 148 -14.75 11.03 5.03
N GLY A 149 -16.01 10.56 5.08
CA GLY A 149 -17.07 11.19 5.87
C GLY A 149 -17.88 12.26 5.13
N CYS A 150 -17.59 12.55 3.85
CA CYS A 150 -18.45 13.42 3.05
C CYS A 150 -19.88 12.84 2.94
N LYS A 151 -20.89 13.70 3.00
CA LYS A 151 -22.30 13.29 2.99
C LYS A 151 -22.70 12.81 1.58
N MET A 152 -23.15 11.57 1.48
CA MET A 152 -23.68 10.97 0.26
C MET A 152 -24.70 9.89 0.63
N ASP A 153 -25.95 10.33 0.86
CA ASP A 153 -27.04 9.48 1.36
C ASP A 153 -27.90 8.86 0.25
N ASN A 154 -27.49 9.07 -1.01
CA ASN A 154 -28.21 8.58 -2.18
C ASN A 154 -27.68 7.20 -2.58
N MET A 155 -28.59 6.26 -2.86
CA MET A 155 -28.26 4.96 -3.44
C MET A 155 -28.96 4.80 -4.78
N LEU A 156 -28.28 4.15 -5.73
CA LEU A 156 -28.90 3.63 -6.94
C LEU A 156 -29.61 2.33 -6.58
N VAL A 157 -30.87 2.18 -7.00
CA VAL A 157 -31.73 1.01 -6.75
C VAL A 157 -32.29 0.53 -8.09
#